data_AF-A0AAD9HR07-F1
#
_entry.id   AF-A0AAD9HR07-F1
#
_cell.length_a   1.000
_cell.length_b   1.000
_cell.length_c   1.000
_cell.angle_alpha   90.00
_cell.angle_beta   90.00
_cell.angle_gamma   90.00
#
_symmetry.space_group_name_H-M   'P 1'
#
loop_
_entity.id
_entity.type
_entity.pdbx_description
1 polymer ?
#
loop_
_entity_poly.entity_id
_entity_poly.type
_entity_poly.pdbx_seq_one_letter_code
_entity_poly.pdbx_strand_id
1 'polypeptide(L)'
;MRTASLLVSLAAIAGMAAAKRGCLADKAHPGQGWYQIVEGDDLNSIAADFGTTADALAKTNNIADPNFIKQNTTIVVPCPAP
;
A
#
# COMPACT_ATOMS: atom_id res chain seq x y z
N MET A 1 -12.21 -44.17 27.95
CA MET A 1 -11.50 -43.22 28.85
C MET A 1 -10.09 -42.99 28.33
N ARG A 2 -9.85 -41.87 27.63
CA ARG A 2 -8.58 -41.13 27.60
C ARG A 2 -8.91 -39.71 27.15
N THR A 3 -9.23 -38.88 28.12
CA THR A 3 -9.30 -37.43 28.02
C THR A 3 -7.93 -36.87 27.65
N ALA A 4 -7.88 -35.95 26.69
CA ALA A 4 -6.86 -34.92 26.63
C ALA A 4 -7.43 -33.74 25.83
N SER A 5 -8.16 -32.87 26.53
CA SER A 5 -8.45 -31.52 26.10
C SER A 5 -7.11 -30.79 25.90
N LEU A 6 -6.87 -30.30 24.69
CA LEU A 6 -5.91 -29.22 24.47
C LEU A 6 -6.69 -28.03 23.95
N LEU A 7 -7.00 -27.14 24.89
CA LEU A 7 -7.37 -25.76 24.61
C LEU A 7 -6.22 -25.13 23.82
N VAL A 8 -6.39 -24.93 22.52
CA VAL A 8 -5.57 -23.94 21.79
C VAL A 8 -6.22 -22.59 22.07
N SER A 9 -5.93 -22.06 23.26
CA SER A 9 -6.09 -20.65 23.54
C SER A 9 -4.79 -19.96 23.17
N LEU A 10 -4.77 -19.26 22.04
CA LEU A 10 -4.01 -18.04 21.94
C LEU A 10 -4.75 -17.12 20.97
N ALA A 11 -5.49 -16.18 21.54
CA ALA A 11 -5.87 -14.97 20.83
C ALA A 11 -4.57 -14.26 20.43
N ALA A 12 -4.15 -14.43 19.18
CA ALA A 12 -3.18 -13.52 18.59
C ALA A 12 -3.96 -12.32 18.04
N ILE A 13 -4.29 -11.37 18.91
CA ILE A 13 -4.38 -9.97 18.46
C ILE A 13 -2.95 -9.49 18.30
N ALA A 14 -2.26 -10.04 17.29
CA ALA A 14 -1.12 -9.36 16.72
C ALA A 14 -1.69 -8.06 16.17
N GLY A 15 -1.27 -6.92 16.73
CA GLY A 15 -1.61 -5.62 16.18
C GLY A 15 -1.36 -5.67 14.68
N MET A 16 -2.41 -5.42 13.89
CA MET A 16 -2.29 -5.29 12.44
C MET A 16 -1.39 -4.08 12.21
N ALA A 17 -0.08 -4.28 12.11
CA ALA A 17 0.75 -3.35 11.39
C ALA A 17 0.11 -3.28 10.00
N ALA A 18 -0.42 -2.11 9.64
CA ALA A 18 -0.95 -1.89 8.29
C ALA A 18 0.14 -2.34 7.33
N ALA A 19 -0.10 -3.43 6.60
CA ALA A 19 0.85 -3.91 5.63
C ALA A 19 1.03 -2.78 4.62
N LYS A 20 2.24 -2.22 4.53
CA LYS A 20 2.55 -1.22 3.50
C LYS A 20 2.14 -1.79 2.14
N ARG A 21 1.43 -0.99 1.35
CA ARG A 21 1.03 -1.35 -0.02
C ARG A 21 2.24 -1.85 -0.80
N GLY A 22 2.06 -2.93 -1.55
CA GLY A 22 3.07 -3.40 -2.51
C GLY A 22 3.06 -2.56 -3.79
N CYS A 23 4.18 -2.53 -4.49
CA CYS A 23 4.30 -1.96 -5.83
C CYS A 23 4.78 -3.02 -6.82
N LEU A 24 4.39 -2.87 -8.08
CA LEU A 24 4.99 -3.61 -9.19
C LEU A 24 6.21 -2.83 -9.65
N ALA A 25 7.42 -3.31 -9.36
CA ALA A 25 8.65 -2.59 -9.69
C ALA A 25 8.85 -2.42 -11.20
N ASP A 26 9.21 -1.20 -11.62
CA ASP A 26 9.58 -0.92 -13.00
C ASP A 26 11.06 -1.25 -13.23
N LYS A 27 11.33 -2.21 -14.11
CA LYS A 27 12.69 -2.61 -14.45
C LYS A 27 13.45 -1.55 -15.25
N ALA A 28 12.74 -0.66 -15.94
CA ALA A 28 13.34 0.41 -16.74
C ALA A 28 13.69 1.65 -15.89
N HIS A 29 13.00 1.85 -14.77
CA HIS A 29 13.18 3.01 -13.89
C HIS A 29 13.43 2.57 -12.44
N PRO A 30 14.69 2.31 -12.06
CA PRO A 30 15.03 1.92 -10.69
C PRO A 30 14.48 2.90 -9.65
N GLY A 31 13.84 2.36 -8.62
CA GLY A 31 13.19 3.17 -7.58
C GLY A 31 11.76 3.59 -7.88
N GLN A 32 11.21 3.25 -9.06
CA GLN A 32 9.82 3.48 -9.42
C GLN A 32 9.07 2.17 -9.66
N GLY A 33 7.76 2.23 -9.53
CA GLY A 33 6.87 1.13 -9.83
C GLY A 33 5.43 1.59 -9.94
N TRP A 34 4.54 0.62 -10.10
CA TRP A 34 3.12 0.86 -10.31
C TRP A 34 2.29 0.39 -9.12
N TYR A 35 1.28 1.18 -8.78
CA TYR A 35 0.25 0.84 -7.81
C TYR A 35 -1.13 1.11 -8.41
N GLN A 36 -2.07 0.19 -8.24
CA GLN A 36 -3.46 0.39 -8.65
C GLN A 36 -4.27 0.93 -7.47
N ILE A 37 -4.89 2.08 -7.65
CA ILE A 37 -5.78 2.71 -6.67
C ILE A 37 -7.00 1.81 -6.47
N VAL A 38 -7.29 1.46 -5.22
CA VAL A 38 -8.45 0.66 -4.82
C VAL A 38 -9.50 1.51 -4.09
N GLU A 39 -10.67 0.92 -3.84
CA GLU A 39 -11.73 1.59 -3.09
C GLU A 39 -11.26 1.97 -1.68
N GLY A 40 -11.55 3.21 -1.27
CA GLY A 40 -11.15 3.75 0.04
C GLY A 40 -9.78 4.44 0.06
N ASP A 41 -9.07 4.44 -1.06
CA ASP A 41 -7.79 5.15 -1.17
C ASP A 41 -7.95 6.66 -1.24
N ASP A 42 -7.05 7.35 -0.54
CA ASP A 42 -6.74 8.76 -0.78
C ASP A 42 -5.23 8.93 -1.01
N LEU A 43 -4.83 9.98 -1.72
CA LEU A 43 -3.44 10.15 -2.14
C LEU A 43 -2.46 10.30 -0.96
N ASN A 44 -2.91 10.76 0.20
CA ASN A 44 -2.08 10.87 1.41
C ASN A 44 -1.76 9.49 1.99
N SER A 45 -2.75 8.61 2.08
CA SER A 45 -2.56 7.23 2.55
C SER A 45 -1.62 6.45 1.63
N ILE A 46 -1.77 6.60 0.30
CA ILE A 46 -0.85 6.00 -0.68
C ILE A 46 0.57 6.53 -0.46
N ALA A 47 0.72 7.85 -0.37
CA ALA A 47 2.02 8.49 -0.21
C ALA A 47 2.74 8.03 1.07
N ALA A 48 2.02 7.92 2.18
CA ALA A 48 2.57 7.45 3.45
C ALA A 48 3.12 6.01 3.34
N ASP A 49 2.38 5.12 2.68
CA ASP A 49 2.79 3.74 2.48
C ASP A 49 4.06 3.61 1.63
N PHE A 50 4.19 4.46 0.59
CA PHE A 50 5.39 4.49 -0.27
C PHE A 50 6.49 5.45 0.19
N GLY A 51 6.34 6.10 1.36
CA GLY A 51 7.37 6.98 1.92
C GLY A 51 7.60 8.27 1.13
N THR A 52 6.54 8.86 0.58
CA THR A 52 6.55 10.12 -0.17
C THR A 52 5.43 11.05 0.30
N THR A 53 5.14 12.13 -0.44
CA THR A 53 4.04 13.06 -0.16
C THR A 53 2.98 13.01 -1.26
N ALA A 54 1.73 13.38 -0.92
CA ALA A 54 0.66 13.46 -1.91
C ALA A 54 0.96 14.46 -3.02
N ASP A 55 1.60 15.59 -2.70
CA ASP A 55 2.06 16.58 -3.69
C ASP A 55 3.11 16.00 -4.67
N ALA A 56 4.07 15.22 -4.16
CA ALA A 56 5.04 14.54 -5.02
C ALA A 56 4.37 13.51 -5.93
N LEU A 57 3.45 12.69 -5.40
CA LEU A 57 2.68 11.76 -6.23
C LEU A 57 1.83 12.46 -7.27
N ALA A 58 1.18 13.57 -6.92
CA ALA A 58 0.36 14.34 -7.84
C ALA A 58 1.19 14.90 -8.99
N LYS A 59 2.37 15.45 -8.68
CA LYS A 59 3.33 15.94 -9.68
C LYS A 59 3.82 14.82 -10.60
N THR A 60 4.24 13.68 -10.04
CA THR A 60 4.73 12.53 -10.83
C THR A 60 3.66 11.99 -11.78
N ASN A 61 2.40 12.00 -11.37
CA ASN A 61 1.29 11.40 -12.11
C ASN A 61 0.42 12.41 -12.88
N ASN A 62 0.79 13.69 -12.88
CA ASN A 62 0.01 14.78 -13.49
C ASN A 62 -1.44 14.85 -12.98
N ILE A 63 -1.64 14.63 -11.67
CA ILE A 63 -2.94 14.72 -11.01
C ILE A 63 -3.22 16.19 -10.68
N ALA A 64 -4.30 16.74 -11.24
CA ALA A 64 -4.66 18.14 -11.08
C ALA A 64 -5.19 18.47 -9.67
N ASP A 65 -5.98 17.56 -9.08
CA ASP A 65 -6.51 17.70 -7.71
C ASP A 65 -6.14 16.46 -6.88
N PRO A 66 -5.20 16.58 -5.92
CA PRO A 66 -4.79 15.50 -5.02
C PRO A 66 -5.95 14.87 -4.22
N ASN A 67 -7.04 15.61 -3.99
CA ASN A 67 -8.20 15.13 -3.24
C ASN A 67 -9.19 14.36 -4.12
N PHE A 68 -9.01 14.39 -5.45
CA PHE A 68 -9.89 13.74 -6.40
C PHE A 68 -9.11 12.77 -7.28
N ILE A 69 -8.93 11.55 -6.77
CA ILE A 69 -8.29 10.44 -7.49
C ILE A 69 -9.31 9.37 -7.90
N LYS A 70 -9.07 8.70 -9.02
CA LYS A 70 -10.01 7.73 -9.58
C LYS A 70 -9.59 6.29 -9.25
N GLN A 71 -10.47 5.53 -8.62
CA GLN A 71 -10.30 4.09 -8.39
C GLN A 71 -10.04 3.31 -9.69
N ASN A 72 -9.39 2.14 -9.55
CA ASN A 72 -8.93 1.26 -10.63
C ASN A 72 -7.94 1.91 -11.61
N THR A 73 -7.41 3.08 -11.27
CA THR A 73 -6.34 3.75 -12.02
C THR A 73 -5.00 3.31 -11.49
N THR A 74 -4.06 3.04 -12.40
CA THR A 74 -2.67 2.76 -12.05
C THR A 74 -1.87 4.05 -12.03
N ILE A 75 -1.11 4.26 -10.95
CA ILE A 75 -0.21 5.40 -10.77
C ILE A 75 1.22 4.93 -10.54
N VAL A 76 2.17 5.79 -10.87
CA VAL A 76 3.59 5.64 -10.55
C VAL A 76 3.83 6.02 -9.09
N VAL A 77 4.54 5.17 -8.37
CA VAL A 77 4.92 5.35 -6.97
C VAL A 77 6.41 5.04 -6.77
N PRO A 78 7.06 5.58 -5.73
CA PRO A 78 8.34 5.08 -5.28
C PRO A 78 8.24 3.59 -4.97
N CYS A 79 9.14 2.81 -5.56
CA CYS A 79 9.20 1.36 -5.39
C CYS A 79 10.66 0.96 -5.24
N PRO A 80 11.15 0.74 -3.99
CA PRO A 80 12.49 0.22 -3.79
C PRO A 80 12.63 -1.09 -4.54
N ALA A 81 13.73 -1.24 -5.28
CA ALA A 81 14.09 -2.55 -5.80
C ALA A 81 14.26 -3.52 -4.61
N PRO A 82 13.85 -4.79 -4.74
CA PRO A 82 14.06 -5.79 -3.70
C PRO A 82 15.54 -5.98 -3.37
#